data_AF-A0A7X6XAG0-F1
#
_entry.id   AF-A0A7X6XAG0-F1
#
_cell.length_a   1.000
_cell.length_b   1.000
_cell.length_c   1.000
_cell.angle_alpha   90.00
_cell.angle_beta   90.00
_cell.angle_gamma   90.00
#
_symmetry.space_group_name_H-M   'P 1'
#
loop_
_entity.id
_entity.type
_entity.pdbx_description
1 polymer ?
#
loop_
_entity_poly.entity_id
_entity_poly.type
_entity_poly.pdbx_seq_one_letter_code
_entity_poly.pdbx_strand_id
1 'polypeptide(L)'
;VNTYFDNVNHDLLKARIMMRIRRIEETRDEFTIKVEAQENVMEYSFSQDKIEITHPNITAFLDKQGFQGPFHKIAATTTYRVIDHDDFGEWALDRSFHGHTEDFELEYEVFEDSVESKERYLDLLKQYNITYKKSLPKFIRSIKAHQDELDQLLEE
;
A
#
# COMPACT_ATOMS: atom_id res chain seq x y z
N VAL A 1 6.69 1.15 8.75
CA VAL A 1 7.00 1.98 7.54
C VAL A 1 6.86 1.11 6.31
N ASN A 2 6.24 1.59 5.23
CA ASN A 2 6.19 0.91 3.93
C ASN A 2 7.22 1.56 2.99
N THR A 3 8.07 0.75 2.36
CA THR A 3 8.96 1.18 1.29
C THR A 3 8.53 0.52 -0.01
N TYR A 4 8.28 1.30 -1.05
CA TYR A 4 7.79 0.83 -2.35
C TYR A 4 8.92 0.78 -3.37
N PHE A 5 8.89 -0.23 -4.23
CA PHE A 5 9.97 -0.51 -5.18
C PHE A 5 9.44 -0.72 -6.60
N ASP A 6 10.20 -0.24 -7.57
CA ASP A 6 9.98 -0.50 -9.01
C ASP A 6 11.33 -0.39 -9.74
N ASN A 7 11.34 -0.68 -11.03
CA ASN A 7 12.49 -0.41 -11.90
C ASN A 7 12.39 0.99 -12.52
N VAL A 8 13.46 1.41 -13.22
CA VAL A 8 13.55 2.77 -13.81
C VAL A 8 12.50 3.02 -14.89
N ASN A 9 11.98 1.95 -15.48
CA ASN A 9 10.93 2.02 -16.50
C ASN A 9 9.53 2.02 -15.88
N HIS A 10 9.39 1.88 -14.56
CA HIS A 10 8.11 1.72 -13.86
C HIS A 10 7.27 0.55 -14.39
N ASP A 11 7.93 -0.56 -14.71
CA ASP A 11 7.26 -1.70 -15.33
C ASP A 11 6.22 -2.36 -14.40
N LEU A 12 6.46 -2.39 -13.08
CA LEU A 12 5.47 -2.92 -12.13
C LEU A 12 4.26 -2.00 -12.05
N LEU A 13 4.46 -0.69 -11.94
CA LEU A 13 3.37 0.29 -11.92
C LEU A 13 2.52 0.22 -13.19
N LYS A 14 3.16 0.12 -14.38
CA LYS A 14 2.47 -0.05 -15.67
C LYS A 14 1.64 -1.35 -15.72
N ALA A 15 2.13 -2.40 -15.07
CA ALA A 15 1.43 -3.67 -14.92
C ALA A 15 0.40 -3.71 -13.78
N ARG A 16 0.17 -2.58 -13.07
CA ARG A 16 -0.71 -2.49 -11.88
C ARG A 16 -0.28 -3.43 -10.76
N ILE A 17 1.03 -3.55 -10.56
CA ILE A 17 1.64 -4.33 -9.49
C ILE A 17 2.28 -3.39 -8.48
N MET A 18 1.98 -3.61 -7.20
CA MET A 18 2.63 -2.93 -6.09
C MET A 18 3.59 -3.90 -5.41
N MET A 19 4.86 -3.49 -5.29
CA MET A 19 5.88 -4.21 -4.52
C MET A 19 6.33 -3.35 -3.34
N ARG A 20 6.32 -3.92 -2.14
CA ARG A 20 6.82 -3.25 -0.94
C ARG A 20 7.63 -4.16 -0.02
N ILE A 21 8.46 -3.54 0.79
CA ILE A 21 8.94 -4.09 2.05
C ILE A 21 8.40 -3.19 3.16
N ARG A 22 7.64 -3.77 4.08
CA ARG A 22 7.10 -3.11 5.26
C ARG A 22 7.94 -3.47 6.47
N ARG A 23 8.58 -2.47 7.07
CA ARG A 23 9.20 -2.58 8.39
C ARG A 23 8.10 -2.46 9.46
N ILE A 24 7.88 -3.55 10.19
CA ILE A 24 6.97 -3.64 11.34
C ILE A 24 7.84 -3.62 12.59
N GLU A 25 7.70 -2.56 13.39
CA GLU A 25 8.61 -2.29 14.52
C GLU A 25 10.09 -2.32 14.07
N GLU A 26 11.04 -2.54 14.97
CA GLU A 26 12.46 -2.57 14.61
C GLU A 26 12.93 -3.96 14.13
N THR A 27 12.15 -5.01 14.41
CA THR A 27 12.62 -6.40 14.39
C THR A 27 12.13 -7.24 13.23
N ARG A 28 11.13 -6.78 12.47
CA ARG A 28 10.50 -7.60 11.43
C ARG A 28 10.24 -6.83 10.14
N ASP A 29 10.60 -7.45 9.04
CA ASP A 29 10.23 -7.04 7.70
C ASP A 29 9.16 -7.97 7.11
N GLU A 30 8.26 -7.38 6.36
CA GLU A 30 7.28 -8.09 5.53
C GLU A 30 7.44 -7.64 4.08
N PHE A 31 7.71 -8.59 3.21
CA PHE A 31 7.62 -8.37 1.78
C PHE A 31 6.19 -8.59 1.31
N THR A 32 5.72 -7.75 0.40
CA THR A 32 4.42 -7.93 -0.26
C THR A 32 4.51 -7.56 -1.74
N ILE A 33 3.97 -8.42 -2.59
CA ILE A 33 3.55 -8.07 -3.95
C ILE A 33 2.03 -8.20 -4.03
N LYS A 34 1.37 -7.13 -4.47
CA LYS A 34 -0.07 -7.14 -4.81
C LYS A 34 -0.23 -6.90 -6.31
N VAL A 35 -0.93 -7.81 -6.97
CA VAL A 35 -1.31 -7.70 -8.39
C VAL A 35 -2.80 -7.42 -8.44
N GLU A 36 -3.16 -6.27 -9.01
CA GLU A 36 -4.56 -5.91 -9.20
C GLU A 36 -5.11 -6.63 -10.44
N ALA A 37 -5.84 -7.75 -10.25
CA ALA A 37 -6.60 -8.39 -11.33
C ALA A 37 -8.08 -7.98 -11.29
N GLN A 38 -8.78 -8.13 -12.41
CA GLN A 38 -10.14 -7.60 -12.62
C GLN A 38 -11.18 -8.07 -11.59
N GLU A 39 -11.02 -9.26 -11.02
CA GLU A 39 -11.95 -9.83 -10.04
C GLU A 39 -11.28 -10.34 -8.75
N ASN A 40 -9.95 -10.44 -8.71
CA ASN A 40 -9.21 -10.94 -7.55
C ASN A 40 -7.88 -10.21 -7.39
N VAL A 41 -7.55 -9.76 -6.18
CA VAL A 41 -6.21 -9.27 -5.85
C VAL A 41 -5.35 -10.47 -5.51
N MET A 42 -4.34 -10.77 -6.35
CA MET A 42 -3.34 -11.77 -5.96
C MET A 42 -2.30 -11.10 -5.07
N GLU A 43 -2.10 -11.69 -3.89
CA GLU A 43 -1.11 -11.23 -2.92
C GLU A 43 -0.11 -12.34 -2.64
N TYR A 44 1.18 -12.02 -2.79
CA TYR A 44 2.28 -12.85 -2.34
C TYR A 44 3.02 -12.11 -1.25
N SER A 45 3.14 -12.71 -0.06
CA SER A 45 3.82 -12.12 1.07
C SER A 45 4.65 -13.14 1.83
N PHE A 46 5.71 -12.64 2.48
CA PHE A 46 6.47 -13.40 3.46
C PHE A 46 7.12 -12.45 4.46
N SER A 47 7.44 -12.94 5.65
CA SER A 47 8.12 -12.16 6.69
C SER A 47 9.45 -12.78 7.09
N GLN A 48 10.42 -11.94 7.43
CA GLN A 48 11.71 -12.32 8.04
C GLN A 48 12.19 -11.16 8.92
N ASP A 49 13.21 -11.38 9.75
CA ASP A 49 13.78 -10.33 10.61
C ASP A 49 14.30 -9.14 9.80
N LYS A 50 14.92 -9.43 8.64
CA LYS A 50 15.40 -8.42 7.70
C LYS A 50 15.23 -8.90 6.26
N ILE A 51 14.61 -8.07 5.43
CA ILE A 51 14.43 -8.34 4.00
C ILE A 51 15.12 -7.23 3.19
N GLU A 52 15.96 -7.64 2.25
CA GLU A 52 16.52 -6.76 1.23
C GLU A 52 15.85 -7.06 -0.11
N ILE A 53 15.78 -6.08 -1.01
CA ILE A 53 15.11 -6.27 -2.31
C ILE A 53 15.79 -7.33 -3.19
N THR A 54 17.06 -7.63 -2.92
CA THR A 54 17.87 -8.65 -3.59
C THR A 54 17.65 -10.06 -3.03
N HIS A 55 16.68 -10.25 -2.12
CA HIS A 55 16.40 -11.56 -1.52
C HIS A 55 16.04 -12.60 -2.60
N PRO A 56 16.58 -13.84 -2.56
CA PRO A 56 16.41 -14.84 -3.62
C PRO A 56 14.94 -15.16 -3.97
N ASN A 57 14.04 -15.20 -2.97
CA ASN A 57 12.62 -15.43 -3.23
C ASN A 57 11.97 -14.28 -4.02
N ILE A 58 12.42 -13.03 -3.80
CA ILE A 58 11.92 -11.85 -4.52
C ILE A 58 12.41 -11.92 -5.95
N THR A 59 13.71 -12.13 -6.16
CA THR A 59 14.30 -12.18 -7.51
C THR A 59 13.71 -13.34 -8.32
N ALA A 60 13.61 -14.54 -7.73
CA ALA A 60 13.02 -15.70 -8.40
C ALA A 60 11.54 -15.48 -8.76
N PHE A 61 10.78 -14.79 -7.91
CA PHE A 61 9.40 -14.43 -8.21
C PHE A 61 9.33 -13.45 -9.39
N LEU A 62 10.11 -12.37 -9.36
CA LEU A 62 10.11 -11.33 -10.41
C LEU A 62 10.59 -11.89 -11.76
N ASP A 63 11.63 -12.73 -11.75
CA ASP A 63 12.13 -13.41 -12.95
C ASP A 63 11.05 -14.31 -13.57
N LYS A 64 10.32 -15.08 -12.74
CA LYS A 64 9.21 -15.94 -13.21
C LYS A 64 8.07 -15.14 -13.84
N GLN A 65 7.83 -13.92 -13.36
CA GLN A 65 6.83 -13.01 -13.92
C GLN A 65 7.35 -12.17 -15.10
N GLY A 66 8.64 -12.29 -15.44
CA GLY A 66 9.25 -11.57 -16.56
C GLY A 66 9.63 -10.11 -16.27
N PHE A 67 9.68 -9.70 -15.00
CA PHE A 67 10.12 -8.34 -14.63
C PHE A 67 11.62 -8.28 -14.41
N GLN A 68 12.28 -7.31 -15.05
CA GLN A 68 13.72 -7.12 -14.96
C GLN A 68 14.08 -5.92 -14.07
N GLY A 69 15.09 -6.13 -13.22
CA GLY A 69 15.69 -5.08 -12.40
C GLY A 69 16.71 -4.21 -13.15
N PRO A 70 17.48 -3.37 -12.42
CA PRO A 70 17.51 -3.27 -10.96
C PRO A 70 16.24 -2.60 -10.40
N PHE A 71 15.72 -3.15 -9.31
CA PHE A 71 14.63 -2.55 -8.54
C PHE A 71 15.20 -1.61 -7.48
N HIS A 72 14.62 -0.43 -7.37
CA HIS A 72 15.03 0.60 -6.41
C HIS A 72 13.80 1.19 -5.72
N LYS A 73 14.05 1.85 -4.60
CA LYS A 73 13.01 2.56 -3.86
C LYS A 73 12.46 3.69 -4.73
N ILE A 74 11.14 3.72 -4.91
CA ILE A 74 10.45 4.79 -5.63
C ILE A 74 9.60 5.68 -4.71
N ALA A 75 9.19 5.18 -3.55
CA ALA A 75 8.37 5.92 -2.59
C ALA A 75 8.41 5.27 -1.20
N ALA A 76 7.92 5.97 -0.18
CA ALA A 76 7.70 5.40 1.14
C ALA A 76 6.55 6.09 1.88
N THR A 77 5.88 5.32 2.73
CA THR A 77 4.81 5.82 3.60
C THR A 77 5.03 5.37 5.04
N THR A 78 4.94 6.30 5.97
CA THR A 78 4.83 5.99 7.41
C THR A 78 3.36 6.08 7.80
N THR A 79 2.81 5.02 8.37
CA THR A 79 1.41 4.98 8.81
C THR A 79 1.34 4.69 10.29
N TYR A 80 0.63 5.55 11.02
CA TYR A 80 0.14 5.27 12.36
C TYR A 80 -1.29 4.75 12.20
N ARG A 81 -1.52 3.52 12.67
CA ARG A 81 -2.79 2.81 12.52
C ARG A 81 -3.40 2.56 13.89
N VAL A 82 -4.68 2.91 14.03
CA VAL A 82 -5.54 2.44 15.12
C VAL A 82 -6.50 1.41 14.55
N ILE A 83 -6.62 0.28 15.23
CA ILE A 83 -7.47 -0.84 14.82
C ILE A 83 -8.57 -1.03 15.84
N ASP A 84 -9.80 -1.25 15.35
CA ASP A 84 -10.93 -1.74 16.14
C ASP A 84 -11.62 -2.89 15.40
N HIS A 85 -12.36 -3.73 16.11
CA HIS A 85 -13.00 -4.92 15.55
C HIS A 85 -14.49 -4.94 15.87
N ASP A 86 -15.28 -5.43 14.91
CA ASP A 86 -16.66 -5.87 15.15
C ASP A 86 -16.85 -7.31 14.68
N ASP A 87 -18.08 -7.82 14.79
CA ASP A 87 -18.41 -9.20 14.40
C ASP A 87 -18.23 -9.47 12.89
N PHE A 88 -18.06 -8.43 12.07
CA PHE A 88 -18.10 -8.49 10.62
C PHE A 88 -16.76 -8.11 9.96
N GLY A 89 -15.86 -7.44 10.67
CA GLY A 89 -14.55 -7.06 10.15
C GLY A 89 -13.66 -6.24 11.07
N GLU A 90 -12.57 -5.76 10.47
CA GLU A 90 -11.56 -4.89 11.08
C GLU A 90 -11.70 -3.45 10.55
N TRP A 91 -11.87 -2.49 11.46
CA TRP A 91 -11.80 -1.07 11.16
C TRP A 91 -10.39 -0.56 11.38
N ALA A 92 -9.82 0.11 10.40
CA ALA A 92 -8.50 0.74 10.50
C ALA A 92 -8.59 2.24 10.22
N LEU A 93 -8.25 3.05 11.22
CA LEU A 93 -8.04 4.48 11.05
C LEU A 93 -6.54 4.75 10.91
N ASP A 94 -6.17 5.23 9.73
CA ASP A 94 -4.79 5.50 9.36
C ASP A 94 -4.51 6.99 9.29
N ARG A 95 -3.41 7.40 9.92
CA ARG A 95 -2.71 8.65 9.62
C ARG A 95 -1.44 8.31 8.86
N SER A 96 -1.36 8.71 7.60
CA SER A 96 -0.25 8.36 6.71
C SER A 96 0.54 9.59 6.29
N PHE A 97 1.87 9.48 6.32
CA PHE A 97 2.81 10.47 5.84
C PHE A 97 3.44 10.02 4.53
N HIS A 98 3.35 10.87 3.51
CA HIS A 98 3.88 10.67 2.17
C HIS A 98 4.87 11.80 1.86
N GLY A 99 6.15 11.58 2.16
CA GLY A 99 7.14 12.65 2.17
C GLY A 99 6.76 13.73 3.17
N HIS A 100 6.52 14.95 2.68
CA HIS A 100 6.11 16.12 3.48
C HIS A 100 4.59 16.31 3.61
N THR A 101 3.80 15.46 2.96
CA THR A 101 2.33 15.52 3.04
C THR A 101 1.79 14.47 4.01
N GLU A 102 0.62 14.73 4.58
CA GLU A 102 -0.11 13.76 5.37
C GLU A 102 -1.56 13.63 4.90
N ASP A 103 -2.13 12.43 5.06
CA ASP A 103 -3.55 12.18 4.88
C ASP A 103 -4.10 11.24 5.96
N PHE A 104 -5.43 11.16 5.98
CA PHE A 104 -6.18 10.28 6.87
C PHE A 104 -7.07 9.37 6.04
N GLU A 105 -7.18 8.11 6.44
CA GLU A 105 -7.97 7.11 5.74
C GLU A 105 -8.67 6.18 6.74
N LEU A 106 -9.94 5.90 6.49
CA LEU A 106 -10.71 4.89 7.21
C LEU A 106 -10.93 3.69 6.29
N GLU A 107 -10.36 2.55 6.65
CA GLU A 107 -10.52 1.27 5.95
C GLU A 107 -11.42 0.34 6.77
N TYR A 108 -12.18 -0.50 6.08
CA TYR A 108 -12.96 -1.57 6.70
C TYR A 108 -12.73 -2.87 5.94
N GLU A 109 -12.00 -3.78 6.57
CA GLU A 109 -11.66 -5.10 6.03
C GLU A 109 -12.67 -6.11 6.56
N VAL A 110 -13.57 -6.56 5.69
CA VAL A 110 -14.69 -7.42 6.06
C VAL A 110 -14.30 -8.89 5.93
N PHE A 111 -14.74 -9.73 6.86
CA PHE A 111 -14.43 -11.16 6.84
C PHE A 111 -15.13 -11.89 5.68
N GLU A 112 -16.33 -11.42 5.32
CA GLU A 112 -17.10 -11.90 4.16
C GLU A 112 -17.58 -10.71 3.33
N ASP A 113 -17.39 -10.79 2.01
CA ASP A 113 -17.84 -9.77 1.08
C ASP A 113 -19.35 -9.92 0.85
N SER A 114 -20.11 -8.90 1.25
CA SER A 114 -21.57 -8.89 1.15
C SER A 114 -22.07 -7.47 0.87
N VAL A 115 -23.27 -7.36 0.31
CA VAL A 115 -23.92 -6.05 0.10
C VAL A 115 -24.05 -5.28 1.42
N GLU A 116 -24.28 -5.99 2.52
CA GLU A 116 -24.41 -5.43 3.87
C GLU A 116 -23.10 -4.79 4.36
N SER A 117 -21.95 -5.29 3.89
CA SER A 117 -20.62 -4.79 4.28
C SER A 117 -20.40 -3.34 3.85
N LYS A 118 -20.85 -2.98 2.64
CA LYS A 118 -20.77 -1.60 2.13
C LYS A 118 -21.76 -0.67 2.83
N GLU A 119 -22.97 -1.14 3.10
CA GLU A 119 -23.99 -0.35 3.79
C GLU A 119 -23.55 0.01 5.20
N ARG A 120 -22.98 -0.96 5.94
CA ARG A 120 -22.39 -0.75 7.27
C ARG A 120 -21.30 0.32 7.26
N TYR A 121 -20.42 0.29 6.26
CA TYR A 121 -19.40 1.32 6.07
C TYR A 121 -20.02 2.71 5.91
N LEU A 122 -21.00 2.85 5.02
CA LEU A 122 -21.66 4.13 4.74
C LEU A 122 -22.48 4.63 5.93
N ASP A 123 -23.12 3.75 6.69
CA ASP A 123 -23.88 4.09 7.88
C ASP A 123 -22.98 4.64 8.99
N LEU A 124 -21.80 4.05 9.20
CA LEU A 124 -20.81 4.59 10.13
C LEU A 124 -20.38 6.01 9.69
N LEU A 125 -20.03 6.19 8.42
CA LEU A 125 -19.65 7.50 7.90
C LEU A 125 -20.75 8.54 8.15
N LYS A 126 -22.01 8.17 7.90
CA LYS A 126 -23.17 9.03 8.14
C LYS A 126 -23.34 9.37 9.62
N GLN A 127 -23.18 8.41 10.53
CA GLN A 127 -23.26 8.63 11.98
C GLN A 127 -22.27 9.69 12.47
N TYR A 128 -21.06 9.70 11.90
CA TYR A 128 -20.00 10.65 12.26
C TYR A 128 -19.94 11.89 11.35
N ASN A 129 -20.92 12.09 10.45
CA ASN A 129 -20.95 13.18 9.47
C ASN A 129 -19.69 13.25 8.58
N ILE A 130 -19.13 12.09 8.24
CA ILE A 130 -17.98 11.98 7.34
C ILE A 130 -18.51 11.81 5.90
N THR A 131 -18.03 12.64 4.98
CA THR A 131 -18.38 12.51 3.56
C THR A 131 -17.54 11.41 2.93
N TYR A 132 -18.19 10.41 2.33
CA TYR A 132 -17.49 9.38 1.57
C TYR A 132 -16.76 9.97 0.37
N LYS A 133 -15.48 9.66 0.26
CA LYS A 133 -14.66 9.92 -0.94
C LYS A 133 -13.83 8.69 -1.22
N LYS A 134 -13.96 8.12 -2.42
CA LYS A 134 -13.11 7.00 -2.83
C LYS A 134 -11.64 7.45 -2.81
N SER A 135 -10.83 6.69 -2.10
CA SER A 135 -9.40 6.94 -1.96
C SER A 135 -8.60 6.23 -3.06
N LEU A 136 -7.50 6.83 -3.50
CA LEU A 136 -6.48 6.15 -4.30
C LEU A 136 -5.65 5.26 -3.36
N PRO A 137 -5.10 4.12 -3.80
CA PRO A 137 -4.21 3.32 -2.94
C PRO A 137 -3.06 4.14 -2.36
N LYS A 138 -2.70 3.92 -1.09
CA LYS A 138 -1.60 4.63 -0.39
C LYS A 138 -0.31 4.73 -1.21
N PHE A 139 0.09 3.67 -1.90
CA PHE A 139 1.30 3.67 -2.72
C PHE A 139 1.23 4.67 -3.89
N ILE A 140 0.07 4.82 -4.53
CA ILE A 140 -0.14 5.80 -5.60
C ILE A 140 -0.08 7.22 -5.02
N ARG A 141 -0.68 7.44 -3.85
CA ARG A 141 -0.63 8.73 -3.15
C ARG A 141 0.82 9.11 -2.81
N SER A 142 1.59 8.13 -2.34
CA SER A 142 3.02 8.27 -2.02
C SER A 142 3.88 8.61 -3.24
N ILE A 143 3.69 7.91 -4.37
CA ILE A 143 4.41 8.20 -5.61
C ILE A 143 4.11 9.62 -6.10
N LYS A 144 2.84 10.03 -6.10
CA LYS A 144 2.43 11.37 -6.53
C LYS A 144 3.06 12.46 -5.66
N ALA A 145 2.99 12.32 -4.34
CA ALA A 145 3.59 13.29 -3.42
C ALA A 145 5.10 13.46 -3.64
N HIS A 146 5.81 12.38 -4.00
CA HIS A 146 7.24 12.43 -4.29
C HIS A 146 7.57 13.03 -5.67
N GLN A 147 6.71 12.83 -6.68
CA GLN A 147 6.84 13.48 -7.98
C GLN A 147 6.65 14.99 -7.86
N ASP A 148 5.61 15.42 -7.16
CA ASP A 148 5.34 16.85 -6.93
C ASP A 148 6.52 17.55 -6.21
N GLU A 149 7.20 16.85 -5.30
CA GLU A 149 8.41 17.33 -4.62
C GLU A 149 9.60 17.48 -5.58
N LEU A 150 9.84 16.47 -6.43
CA LEU A 150 10.92 16.52 -7.43
C LEU A 150 10.71 17.66 -8.44
N ASP A 151 9.47 17.84 -8.89
CA ASP A 151 9.12 18.90 -9.84
C ASP A 151 9.35 20.29 -9.21
N GLN A 152 8.96 20.49 -7.95
CA GLN A 152 9.20 21.76 -7.23
C GLN A 152 10.70 22.08 -7.08
N LEU A 153 11.53 21.08 -6.76
CA LEU A 153 12.99 21.26 -6.61
C LEU A 153 13.71 21.58 -7.94
N LEU A 154 13.13 21.22 -9.08
CA LEU A 154 13.68 21.51 -10.41
C LEU A 154 13.25 22.89 -10.94
N GLU A 155 12.24 23.52 -10.32
CA GLU A 155 11.76 24.86 -10.64
C GLU A 155 12.48 25.98 -9.83
N GLU A 156 13.28 25.63 -8.82
CA GLU A 156 14.09 26.55 -7.97
C GLU A 156 15.56 26.68 -8.42
#